data_AF-A0A6G3XN87-F1
#
_entry.id   AF-A0A6G3XN87-F1
#
_cell.length_a   1.000
_cell.length_b   1.000
_cell.length_c   1.000
_cell.angle_alpha   90.00
_cell.angle_beta   90.00
_cell.angle_gamma   90.00
#
_symmetry.space_group_name_H-M   'P 1'
#
loop_
_entity.id
_entity.type
_entity.pdbx_description
1 polymer ?
#
loop_
_entity_poly.entity_id
_entity_poly.type
_entity_poly.pdbx_seq_one_letter_code
_entity_poly.pdbx_strand_id
1 'polypeptide(L)'
;RRADGHINRWWLDPILGRGYPQDMVEEYGVELPVRPGDLETIAAPLDWLGLNYYFRQVVTADPDGTAPHARQVSVPGARLTHMDWEVHAEGLEQLLLRLTGEYGVGRIYVTENGSAYEDVV
;
A
#
# COMPACT_ATOMS: atom_id res chain seq x y z
N ARG A 1 6.82 0.71 -8.90
CA ARG A 1 6.37 -0.69 -9.08
C ARG A 1 6.71 -1.58 -7.88
N ARG A 2 7.99 -1.78 -7.51
CA ARG A 2 8.36 -2.68 -6.40
C ARG A 2 7.88 -2.21 -5.03
N ALA A 3 8.05 -0.93 -4.70
CA ALA A 3 7.51 -0.35 -3.47
C ALA A 3 5.97 -0.48 -3.39
N ASP A 4 5.26 -0.21 -4.50
CA ASP A 4 3.82 -0.44 -4.59
C ASP A 4 3.44 -1.92 -4.41
N GLY A 5 4.25 -2.82 -4.98
CA GLY A 5 4.09 -4.25 -4.80
C GLY A 5 4.21 -4.65 -3.33
N HIS A 6 5.23 -4.15 -2.65
CA HIS A 6 5.52 -4.44 -1.25
C HIS A 6 4.48 -3.87 -0.27
N ILE A 7 4.07 -2.62 -0.47
CA ILE A 7 3.19 -1.91 0.46
C ILE A 7 1.71 -2.18 0.19
N ASN A 8 1.32 -2.32 -1.08
CA ASN A 8 -0.08 -2.40 -1.48
C ASN A 8 -0.45 -3.77 -2.06
N ARG A 9 0.11 -4.13 -3.22
CA ARG A 9 -0.36 -5.29 -4.01
C ARG A 9 -0.13 -6.63 -3.31
N TRP A 10 0.91 -6.74 -2.50
CA TRP A 10 1.19 -7.95 -1.72
C TRP A 10 0.01 -8.34 -0.81
N TRP A 11 -0.78 -7.36 -0.40
CA TRP A 11 -1.96 -7.54 0.46
C TRP A 11 -3.26 -7.44 -0.32
N LEU A 12 -3.39 -6.45 -1.21
CA LEU A 12 -4.60 -6.20 -1.99
C LEU A 12 -4.88 -7.32 -2.99
N ASP A 13 -3.86 -7.86 -3.64
CA ASP A 13 -4.08 -8.87 -4.69
C ASP A 13 -4.62 -10.19 -4.09
N PRO A 14 -4.05 -10.76 -3.01
CA PRO A 14 -4.60 -11.96 -2.40
C PRO A 14 -6.02 -11.77 -1.84
N ILE A 15 -6.27 -10.70 -1.07
CA ILE A 15 -7.57 -10.50 -0.41
C ILE A 15 -8.70 -10.23 -1.41
N LEU A 16 -8.36 -9.77 -2.62
CA LEU A 16 -9.31 -9.53 -3.71
C LEU A 16 -9.25 -10.62 -4.79
N GLY A 17 -8.71 -11.79 -4.47
CA GLY A 17 -8.81 -13.00 -5.31
C GLY A 17 -7.90 -13.03 -6.54
N ARG A 18 -6.87 -12.19 -6.58
CA ARG A 18 -5.89 -12.14 -7.69
C ARG A 18 -4.64 -12.98 -7.43
N GLY A 19 -4.50 -13.54 -6.22
CA GLY A 19 -3.32 -14.26 -5.77
C GLY A 19 -2.16 -13.32 -5.41
N TYR A 20 -1.00 -13.87 -5.03
CA TYR A 20 0.18 -13.05 -4.76
C TYR A 20 0.78 -12.48 -6.06
N PRO A 21 1.21 -11.20 -6.08
CA PRO A 21 1.79 -10.59 -7.26
C PRO A 21 3.12 -11.24 -7.61
N GLN A 22 3.18 -11.87 -8.80
CA GLN A 22 4.34 -12.68 -9.21
C GLN A 22 5.65 -11.90 -9.28
N ASP A 23 5.60 -10.62 -9.68
CA ASP A 23 6.80 -9.77 -9.70
C ASP A 23 7.40 -9.56 -8.30
N MET A 24 6.59 -9.63 -7.25
CA MET A 24 7.07 -9.54 -5.87
C MET A 24 7.50 -10.89 -5.31
N VAL A 25 6.87 -11.99 -5.73
CA VAL A 25 7.33 -13.35 -5.38
C VAL A 25 8.75 -13.57 -5.90
N GLU A 26 8.99 -13.16 -7.15
CA GLU A 26 10.32 -13.16 -7.77
C GLU A 26 11.29 -12.22 -7.03
N GLU A 27 10.88 -10.99 -6.72
CA GLU A 27 11.71 -10.00 -6.00
C GLU A 27 12.14 -10.51 -4.61
N TYR A 28 11.27 -11.22 -3.90
CA TYR A 28 11.62 -11.78 -2.59
C TYR A 28 12.39 -13.08 -2.68
N GLY A 29 12.27 -13.82 -3.79
CA GLY A 29 12.97 -15.09 -3.99
C GLY A 29 12.61 -16.15 -2.93
N VAL A 30 11.39 -16.08 -2.38
CA VAL A 30 10.92 -17.00 -1.33
C VAL A 30 9.90 -17.98 -1.86
N GLU A 31 9.95 -19.20 -1.35
CA GLU A 31 8.83 -20.14 -1.47
C GLU A 31 7.74 -19.74 -0.48
N LEU A 32 6.58 -19.36 -1.00
CA LEU A 32 5.44 -19.04 -0.14
C LEU A 32 4.89 -20.34 0.46
N PRO A 33 4.63 -20.39 1.78
CA PRO A 33 4.09 -21.59 2.45
C PRO A 33 2.57 -21.77 2.20
N VAL A 34 2.11 -21.48 0.98
CA VAL A 34 0.70 -21.56 0.58
C VAL A 34 0.28 -23.03 0.45
N ARG A 35 -0.80 -23.39 1.14
CA ARG A 35 -1.41 -24.73 1.09
C ARG A 35 -2.64 -24.71 0.18
N PRO A 36 -3.09 -25.89 -0.30
CA PRO A 36 -4.35 -25.98 -1.03
C PRO A 36 -5.52 -25.40 -0.21
N GLY A 37 -6.28 -24.46 -0.79
CA GLY A 37 -7.41 -23.81 -0.14
C GLY A 37 -7.10 -22.46 0.53
N ASP A 38 -5.83 -22.10 0.71
CA ASP A 38 -5.45 -20.87 1.41
C ASP A 38 -5.86 -19.62 0.62
N LEU A 39 -5.58 -19.58 -0.68
CA LEU A 39 -5.89 -18.42 -1.53
C LEU A 39 -7.40 -18.23 -1.69
N GLU A 40 -8.17 -19.32 -1.75
CA GLU A 40 -9.63 -19.27 -1.76
C GLU A 40 -10.18 -18.74 -0.44
N THR A 41 -9.58 -19.13 0.69
CA THR A 41 -9.96 -18.66 2.02
C THR A 41 -9.65 -17.17 2.20
N ILE A 42 -8.45 -16.74 1.78
CA ILE A 42 -8.01 -15.33 1.82
C ILE A 42 -8.91 -14.45 0.94
N ALA A 43 -9.35 -14.96 -0.20
CA ALA A 43 -10.19 -14.26 -1.17
C ALA A 43 -11.71 -14.35 -0.89
N ALA A 44 -12.10 -14.74 0.33
CA ALA A 44 -13.51 -14.77 0.71
C ALA A 44 -14.18 -13.39 0.47
N PRO A 45 -15.42 -13.34 -0.04
CA PRO A 45 -16.09 -12.08 -0.35
C PRO A 45 -16.15 -11.12 0.84
N LEU A 46 -15.81 -9.86 0.61
CA LEU A 46 -15.87 -8.79 1.61
C LEU A 46 -17.11 -7.91 1.40
N ASP A 47 -17.78 -7.52 2.48
CA ASP A 47 -18.87 -6.54 2.45
C ASP A 47 -18.35 -5.11 2.17
N TRP A 48 -17.13 -4.82 2.59
CA TRP A 48 -16.45 -3.54 2.43
C TRP A 48 -14.93 -3.68 2.64
N LEU A 49 -14.17 -2.73 2.11
CA LEU A 49 -12.73 -2.60 2.34
C LEU A 49 -12.42 -1.44 3.28
N GLY A 50 -11.69 -1.70 4.36
CA GLY A 50 -11.14 -0.66 5.23
C GLY A 50 -9.87 -0.07 4.61
N LEU A 51 -9.79 1.25 4.55
CA LEU A 51 -8.67 1.99 4.01
C LEU A 51 -8.04 2.89 5.08
N ASN A 52 -6.76 2.67 5.33
CA ASN A 52 -5.93 3.57 6.11
C ASN A 52 -5.03 4.37 5.17
N TYR A 53 -5.08 5.70 5.25
CA TYR A 53 -4.25 6.56 4.43
C TYR A 53 -3.75 7.77 5.22
N TYR A 54 -2.44 8.02 5.14
CA TYR A 54 -1.80 9.14 5.83
C TYR A 54 -0.93 9.97 4.89
N PHE A 55 -0.10 9.33 4.06
CA PHE A 55 0.82 9.99 3.15
C PHE A 55 1.13 9.10 1.94
N ARG A 56 1.73 9.69 0.89
CA ARG A 56 2.32 8.93 -0.22
C ARG A 56 3.80 8.67 0.02
N GLN A 57 4.32 7.58 -0.50
CA GLN A 57 5.77 7.37 -0.57
C GLN A 57 6.31 7.77 -1.94
N VAL A 58 7.27 8.70 -1.95
CA VAL A 58 8.15 8.93 -3.10
C VAL A 58 9.41 8.13 -2.88
N VAL A 59 9.80 7.32 -3.86
CA VAL A 59 10.89 6.35 -3.72
C VAL A 59 11.87 6.45 -4.88
N THR A 60 13.12 6.06 -4.62
CA THR A 60 14.14 5.82 -5.64
C THR A 60 14.63 4.37 -5.56
N ALA A 61 15.25 3.89 -6.64
CA ALA A 61 15.93 2.60 -6.63
C ALA A 61 17.06 2.59 -5.59
N ASP A 62 17.20 1.45 -4.92
CA ASP A 62 18.26 1.18 -3.96
C ASP A 62 18.76 -0.26 -4.16
N PRO A 63 19.62 -0.51 -5.18
CA PRO A 63 20.05 -1.85 -5.55
C PRO A 63 20.79 -2.60 -4.44
N ASP A 64 21.50 -1.87 -3.58
CA ASP A 64 22.26 -2.42 -2.46
C ASP A 64 21.42 -2.55 -1.18
N GLY A 65 20.19 -2.01 -1.18
CA GLY A 65 19.25 -2.13 -0.08
C GLY A 65 18.62 -3.53 0.00
N THR A 66 17.83 -3.80 1.03
CA THR A 66 17.03 -5.03 1.10
C THR A 66 15.84 -4.96 0.16
N ALA A 67 15.27 -6.12 -0.22
CA ALA A 67 14.01 -6.17 -0.96
C ALA A 67 12.97 -5.25 -0.28
N PRO A 68 12.25 -4.38 -1.02
CA PRO A 68 12.08 -4.37 -2.48
C PRO A 68 13.12 -3.52 -3.26
N HIS A 69 14.34 -3.39 -2.75
CA HIS A 69 15.47 -2.65 -3.34
C HIS A 69 15.07 -1.23 -3.76
N ALA A 70 14.34 -0.57 -2.86
CA ALA A 70 13.84 0.79 -3.03
C ALA A 70 13.86 1.49 -1.67
N ARG A 71 14.20 2.77 -1.68
CA ARG A 71 14.21 3.60 -0.48
C ARG A 71 13.35 4.84 -0.66
N GLN A 72 12.71 5.27 0.41
CA GLN A 72 11.94 6.51 0.44
C GLN A 72 12.87 7.72 0.33
N VAL A 73 12.40 8.75 -0.37
CA VAL A 73 13.08 10.04 -0.51
C VAL A 73 12.14 11.17 -0.14
N SER A 74 12.69 12.22 0.46
CA SER A 74 11.94 13.44 0.78
C SER A 74 11.63 14.22 -0.49
N VAL A 75 10.46 14.85 -0.52
CA VAL A 75 10.04 15.76 -1.59
C VAL A 75 10.46 17.19 -1.21
N PRO A 76 11.35 17.85 -1.96
CA PRO A 76 11.76 19.21 -1.64
C PRO A 76 10.57 20.17 -1.62
N GLY A 77 10.44 20.95 -0.55
CA GLY A 77 9.37 21.94 -0.39
C GLY A 77 8.00 21.36 -0.03
N ALA A 78 7.90 20.05 0.20
CA ALA A 78 6.66 19.46 0.68
C ALA A 78 6.29 19.95 2.08
N ARG A 79 4.99 20.13 2.31
CA ARG A 79 4.45 20.32 3.66
C ARG A 79 4.54 19.00 4.41
N LEU A 80 5.12 19.02 5.60
CA LEU A 80 5.28 17.84 6.44
C LEU A 80 4.39 17.92 7.69
N THR A 81 4.01 16.75 8.19
CA THR A 81 3.48 16.57 9.56
C THR A 81 4.63 16.52 10.57
N HIS A 82 4.34 16.43 11.87
CA HIS A 82 5.35 16.19 12.91
C HIS A 82 6.07 14.83 12.76
N MET A 83 5.49 13.90 11.98
CA MET A 83 6.08 12.58 11.71
C MET A 83 7.01 12.59 10.49
N ASP A 84 7.35 13.77 9.94
CA ASP A 84 8.05 13.94 8.67
C ASP A 84 7.31 13.33 7.46
N TRP A 85 6.01 13.10 7.58
CA TRP A 85 5.18 12.59 6.49
C TRP A 85 4.67 13.74 5.62
N GLU A 86 4.81 13.60 4.31
CA GLU A 86 4.29 14.55 3.33
C GLU A 86 2.76 14.63 3.41
N VAL A 87 2.24 15.85 3.54
CA VAL A 87 0.82 16.17 3.39
C VAL A 87 0.51 16.33 1.90
N HIS A 88 -0.08 15.30 1.29
CA HIS A 88 -0.46 15.29 -0.12
C HIS A 88 -1.87 14.68 -0.30
N ALA A 89 -2.89 15.54 -0.24
CA ALA A 89 -4.30 15.13 -0.19
C ALA A 89 -4.74 14.37 -1.45
N GLU A 90 -4.23 14.75 -2.62
CA GLU A 90 -4.53 14.13 -3.91
C GLU A 90 -4.13 12.65 -3.95
N GLY A 91 -3.22 12.22 -3.07
CA GLY A 91 -2.84 10.81 -2.99
C GLY A 91 -3.96 9.92 -2.44
N LEU A 92 -4.82 10.44 -1.56
CA LEU A 92 -6.01 9.72 -1.09
C LEU A 92 -7.02 9.53 -2.24
N GLU A 93 -7.29 10.59 -2.99
CA GLU A 93 -8.18 10.53 -4.15
C GLU A 93 -7.68 9.50 -5.17
N GLN A 94 -6.39 9.54 -5.52
CA GLN A 94 -5.77 8.59 -6.45
C GLN A 94 -5.92 7.14 -5.96
N LEU A 95 -5.72 6.89 -4.66
CA LEU A 95 -5.87 5.55 -4.11
C LEU A 95 -7.34 5.08 -4.11
N LEU A 96 -8.29 5.95 -3.78
CA LEU A 96 -9.72 5.64 -3.86
C LEU A 96 -10.16 5.32 -5.29
N LEU A 97 -9.71 6.10 -6.28
CA LEU A 97 -9.98 5.84 -7.69
C LEU A 97 -9.34 4.55 -8.18
N ARG A 98 -8.12 4.24 -7.70
CA ARG A 98 -7.46 2.97 -8.01
C ARG A 98 -8.24 1.78 -7.43
N LEU A 99 -8.64 1.83 -6.17
CA LEU A 99 -9.37 0.73 -5.52
C LEU A 99 -10.74 0.49 -6.18
N THR A 100 -11.43 1.54 -6.60
CA THR A 100 -12.71 1.40 -7.30
C THR A 100 -12.53 0.97 -8.75
N GLY A 101 -11.62 1.60 -9.50
CA GLY A 101 -11.42 1.36 -10.92
C GLY A 101 -10.63 0.10 -11.28
N GLU A 102 -9.50 -0.15 -10.61
CA GLU A 102 -8.63 -1.30 -10.91
C GLU A 102 -9.08 -2.56 -10.17
N TYR A 103 -9.55 -2.41 -8.94
CA TYR A 103 -9.89 -3.54 -8.07
C TYR A 103 -11.40 -3.82 -7.96
N GLY A 104 -12.26 -2.93 -8.45
CA GLY A 104 -13.71 -3.14 -8.44
C GLY A 104 -14.33 -3.08 -7.04
N VAL A 105 -13.65 -2.46 -6.07
CA VAL A 105 -14.14 -2.38 -4.70
C VAL A 105 -15.38 -1.48 -4.64
N GLY A 106 -16.54 -2.08 -4.35
CA GLY A 106 -17.83 -1.37 -4.37
C GLY A 106 -18.13 -0.52 -3.14
N ARG A 107 -17.49 -0.81 -2.00
CA ARG A 107 -17.68 -0.06 -0.74
C ARG A 107 -16.36 0.05 0.02
N ILE A 108 -15.93 1.29 0.23
CA ILE A 108 -14.69 1.62 0.95
C ILE A 108 -15.05 2.48 2.16
N TYR A 109 -14.49 2.17 3.32
CA TYR A 109 -14.51 3.03 4.49
C TYR A 109 -13.09 3.51 4.77
N VAL A 110 -12.90 4.82 4.89
CA VAL A 110 -11.65 5.36 5.44
C VAL A 110 -11.68 5.09 6.94
N THR A 111 -10.99 4.03 7.35
CA THR A 111 -10.95 3.58 8.75
C THR A 111 -9.93 4.35 9.56
N GLU A 112 -8.87 4.85 8.91
CA GLU A 112 -7.92 5.78 9.50
C GLU A 112 -7.47 6.85 8.51
N ASN A 113 -7.53 8.10 8.94
CA ASN A 113 -6.89 9.24 8.31
C ASN A 113 -6.67 10.33 9.36
N GLY A 114 -5.48 10.90 9.39
CA GLY A 114 -5.13 11.92 10.37
C GLY A 114 -3.75 12.49 10.13
N SER A 115 -3.34 13.40 11.00
CA SER A 115 -2.01 13.98 10.99
C SER A 115 -1.62 14.37 12.42
N ALA A 116 -0.34 14.28 12.74
CA ALA A 116 0.20 14.77 13.99
C ALA A 116 0.91 16.11 13.76
N TYR A 117 0.72 17.04 14.69
CA TYR A 117 1.40 18.32 14.77
C TYR A 117 1.86 18.54 16.22
N GLU A 118 2.85 19.40 16.41
CA GLU A 118 3.23 19.81 17.77
C GLU A 118 2.05 20.47 18.47
N ASP A 119 1.83 20.07 19.73
CA ASP A 119 0.84 20.70 20.58
C ASP A 119 1.34 22.09 21.00
N VAL A 120 0.46 23.08 20.99
CA VAL A 120 0.76 24.44 21.44
C VAL A 120 -0.20 24.78 22.58
N VAL A 121 0.33 24.81 23.80
CA VAL A 121 -0.39 25.23 25.01
C VAL A 121 -0.37 26.75 25.14
#